data_AF-A0A843UIT8-F1
#
_entry.id   AF-A0A843UIT8-F1
#
_cell.length_a   1.000
_cell.length_b   1.000
_cell.length_c   1.000
_cell.angle_alpha   90.00
_cell.angle_beta   90.00
_cell.angle_gamma   90.00
#
_symmetry.space_group_name_H-M   'P 1'
#
loop_
_entity.id
_entity.type
_entity.pdbx_description
1 polymer ?
#
loop_
_entity_poly.entity_id
_entity_poly.type
_entity_poly.pdbx_seq_one_letter_code
_entity_poly.pdbx_strand_id
1 'polypeptide(L)'
;MGSETTAMGLVRWEIPLETAGEEGAASTFVLGPDGADGRNVGLVLVDIVNGFCTVGAGNLILFFCTCPAAPLSACNCCCSATTDEQAPVAPNTQISTMVEEAKWLSGVFCERKWPVFAFLDTHLPDKPEPPYPPHCIVGTGEENLVPELQWLEKEPSVTLRRKGCIDGIIGSIKEDGSNIFMDWVKANEIKVILVMGICTDICVLDFVCTTLAARNVGMVPPLEDVVVYSRGCATYDLPVQVAGNIKGALAHPQICLASLAIGRRQGGAHMPTNGKAGRGEQQYLKELLHHIGLYIAKGRGAKIVHEVVTSRLAFSLGLSHRLESVVVISSNTFSVLYTLGYAPG
;
A
#
# COMPACT_ATOMS: atom_id res chain seq x y z
N MET A 1 25.41 21.33 20.05
CA MET A 1 24.06 21.23 20.63
C MET A 1 23.29 20.30 19.71
N GLY A 2 23.02 19.09 20.18
CA GLY A 2 22.46 18.02 19.34
C GLY A 2 21.06 18.37 18.86
N SER A 3 20.80 18.22 17.57
CA SER A 3 19.43 18.20 17.06
C SER A 3 18.74 16.99 17.70
N GLU A 4 17.66 17.21 18.45
CA GLU A 4 16.80 16.12 18.89
C GLU A 4 16.24 15.45 17.62
N THR A 5 16.78 14.29 17.27
CA THR A 5 16.17 13.43 16.25
C THR A 5 14.82 13.00 16.80
N THR A 6 13.74 13.54 16.24
CA THR A 6 12.39 13.09 16.58
C THR A 6 12.25 11.62 16.19
N ALA A 7 11.39 10.85 16.87
CA ALA A 7 11.12 9.45 16.50
C ALA A 7 10.74 9.32 15.02
N MET A 8 10.02 10.32 14.48
CA MET A 8 9.68 10.40 13.06
C MET A 8 10.86 10.72 12.15
N GLY A 9 11.81 11.53 12.61
CA GLY A 9 13.07 11.74 11.90
C GLY A 9 13.84 10.42 11.71
N LEU A 10 13.86 9.56 12.73
CA LEU A 10 14.50 8.24 12.65
C LEU A 10 13.77 7.31 11.67
N VAL A 11 12.44 7.20 11.76
CA VAL A 11 11.65 6.32 10.89
C VAL A 11 11.83 6.70 9.42
N ARG A 12 11.85 8.00 9.10
CA ARG A 12 12.04 8.49 7.72
C ARG A 12 13.47 8.36 7.23
N TRP A 13 14.46 8.52 8.12
CA TRP A 13 15.85 8.25 7.77
C TRP A 13 16.03 6.79 7.31
N GLU A 14 15.35 5.87 7.99
CA GLU A 14 15.37 4.46 7.63
C GLU A 14 14.56 4.12 6.38
N ILE A 15 13.51 4.90 6.09
CA ILE A 15 12.60 4.73 4.94
C ILE A 15 12.50 6.06 4.18
N PRO A 16 13.51 6.42 3.36
CA PRO A 16 13.46 7.64 2.57
C PRO A 16 12.52 7.43 1.37
N LEU A 17 11.30 7.97 1.46
CA LEU A 17 10.31 7.93 0.38
C LEU A 17 10.40 9.14 -0.57
N GLU A 18 11.05 10.22 -0.16
CA GLU A 18 11.28 11.37 -1.03
C GLU A 18 12.58 11.17 -1.83
N THR A 19 12.60 11.68 -3.07
CA THR A 19 13.85 11.88 -3.82
C THR A 19 14.66 12.97 -3.10
N ALA A 20 15.40 12.59 -2.06
CA ALA A 20 16.35 13.49 -1.44
C ALA A 20 17.39 13.86 -2.51
N GLY A 21 17.52 15.17 -2.77
CA GLY A 21 18.63 15.69 -3.55
C GLY A 21 19.94 15.10 -3.01
N GLU A 22 20.67 14.45 -3.90
CA GLU A 22 22.08 14.11 -3.84
C GLU A 22 22.62 13.11 -2.78
N GLU A 23 21.89 12.65 -1.75
CA GLU A 23 22.48 11.66 -0.79
C GLU A 23 21.62 10.46 -0.38
N GLY A 24 20.50 10.19 -1.05
CA GLY A 24 19.72 8.97 -0.82
C GLY A 24 18.88 8.58 -2.01
N ALA A 25 19.44 7.80 -2.94
CA ALA A 25 18.67 7.30 -4.07
C ALA A 25 17.50 6.45 -3.56
N ALA A 26 16.27 6.91 -3.82
CA ALA A 26 15.06 6.12 -3.60
C ALA A 26 15.26 4.72 -4.20
N SER A 27 14.93 3.66 -3.44
CA SER A 27 15.16 2.29 -3.88
C SER A 27 14.25 1.93 -5.05
N THR A 28 14.86 1.64 -6.21
CA THR A 28 14.16 1.24 -7.44
C THR A 28 14.13 -0.28 -7.58
N PHE A 29 12.97 -0.83 -7.92
CA PHE A 29 12.80 -2.23 -8.33
C PHE A 29 12.70 -2.33 -9.85
N VAL A 30 13.52 -3.17 -10.47
CA VAL A 30 13.57 -3.29 -11.94
C VAL A 30 12.91 -4.58 -12.39
N LEU A 31 11.82 -4.45 -13.16
CA LEU A 31 11.15 -5.54 -13.85
C LEU A 31 11.80 -5.75 -15.23
N GLY A 32 12.77 -6.66 -15.27
CA GLY A 32 13.43 -7.14 -16.49
C GLY A 32 12.49 -7.97 -17.39
N PRO A 33 12.95 -8.40 -18.58
CA PRO A 33 12.14 -9.22 -19.48
C PRO A 33 11.81 -10.61 -18.90
N ASP A 34 12.69 -11.17 -18.06
CA ASP A 34 12.60 -12.52 -17.50
C ASP A 34 12.37 -12.54 -15.97
N GLY A 35 11.88 -11.44 -15.41
CA GLY A 35 11.63 -11.31 -13.96
C GLY A 35 12.42 -10.17 -13.32
N ALA A 36 12.73 -10.30 -12.04
CA ALA A 36 13.61 -9.39 -11.30
C ALA A 36 14.94 -10.11 -11.03
N ASP A 37 16.03 -9.63 -11.64
CA ASP A 37 17.34 -10.27 -11.59
C ASP A 37 17.31 -11.75 -12.05
N GLY A 38 16.51 -12.04 -13.09
CA GLY A 38 16.33 -13.41 -13.62
C GLY A 38 15.49 -14.33 -12.73
N ARG A 39 14.78 -13.79 -11.73
CA ARG A 39 13.94 -14.56 -10.81
C ARG A 39 12.47 -14.29 -11.09
N ASN A 40 11.66 -15.35 -11.04
CA ASN A 40 10.21 -15.26 -11.21
C ASN A 40 9.60 -14.34 -10.15
N VAL A 41 8.79 -13.39 -10.62
CA VAL A 41 8.12 -12.40 -9.79
C VAL A 41 6.61 -12.63 -9.82
N GLY A 42 5.97 -12.60 -8.64
CA GLY A 42 4.52 -12.50 -8.51
C GLY A 42 4.10 -11.12 -8.02
N LEU A 43 3.04 -10.55 -8.61
CA LEU A 43 2.42 -9.33 -8.10
C LEU A 43 1.35 -9.70 -7.09
N VAL A 44 1.35 -9.06 -5.93
CA VAL A 44 0.33 -9.25 -4.90
C VAL A 44 -0.38 -7.93 -4.64
N LEU A 45 -1.69 -7.90 -4.91
CA LEU A 45 -2.58 -6.79 -4.60
C LEU A 45 -3.32 -7.09 -3.31
N VAL A 46 -3.22 -6.21 -2.32
CA VAL A 46 -3.87 -6.37 -1.02
C VAL A 46 -5.05 -5.39 -0.93
N ASP A 47 -6.26 -5.93 -0.98
CA ASP A 47 -7.52 -5.26 -0.65
C ASP A 47 -7.78 -3.93 -1.36
N ILE A 48 -7.44 -3.83 -2.65
CA ILE A 48 -7.79 -2.67 -3.49
C ILE A 48 -9.27 -2.76 -3.92
N VAL A 49 -10.15 -2.72 -2.92
CA VAL A 49 -11.60 -2.90 -3.02
C VAL A 49 -12.34 -1.59 -2.73
N ASN A 50 -13.60 -1.50 -3.17
CA ASN A 50 -14.42 -0.30 -3.02
C ASN A 50 -14.51 0.17 -1.56
N GLY A 51 -14.70 -0.76 -0.62
CA GLY A 51 -14.87 -0.46 0.80
C GLY A 51 -13.68 0.25 1.46
N PHE A 52 -12.51 0.28 0.81
CA PHE A 52 -11.33 1.01 1.29
C PHE A 52 -10.89 2.14 0.37
N CYS A 53 -11.24 2.09 -0.91
CA CYS A 53 -10.64 2.96 -1.93
C CYS A 53 -11.63 3.97 -2.54
N THR A 54 -12.94 3.72 -2.44
CA THR A 54 -13.95 4.54 -3.12
C THR A 54 -14.54 5.55 -2.15
N VAL A 55 -14.51 6.83 -2.53
CA VAL A 55 -15.16 7.88 -1.74
C VAL A 55 -16.64 7.58 -1.67
N GLY A 56 -17.18 7.52 -0.46
CA GLY A 56 -18.59 7.26 -0.30
C GLY A 56 -18.96 5.76 -0.22
N ALA A 57 -18.00 4.86 -0.44
CA ALA A 57 -18.18 3.44 -0.13
C ALA A 57 -17.97 3.19 1.37
N GLY A 58 -18.22 1.98 1.86
CA GLY A 58 -18.28 1.72 3.29
C GLY A 58 -19.64 2.11 3.86
N ASN A 59 -19.88 1.74 5.11
CA ASN A 59 -21.16 1.93 5.79
C ASN A 59 -21.41 3.43 6.09
N LEU A 60 -21.63 4.22 5.05
CA LEU A 60 -22.20 5.55 5.10
C LEU A 60 -23.67 5.39 5.43
N ILE A 61 -23.90 5.25 6.73
CA ILE A 61 -25.16 5.52 7.38
C ILE A 61 -26.28 4.55 6.95
N LEU A 62 -26.33 3.38 7.58
CA LEU A 62 -27.64 2.84 7.93
C LEU A 62 -28.26 3.80 8.96
N PHE A 63 -29.04 4.77 8.50
CA PHE A 63 -29.96 5.53 9.34
C PHE A 63 -30.99 4.51 9.88
N PHE A 64 -30.69 3.83 10.98
CA PHE A 64 -31.75 3.27 11.82
C PHE A 64 -32.41 4.44 12.55
N CYS A 65 -33.30 5.14 11.86
CA CYS A 65 -34.26 5.99 12.53
C CYS A 65 -35.21 5.05 13.29
N THR A 66 -34.96 4.85 14.58
CA THR A 66 -35.88 4.13 15.48
C THR A 66 -37.14 4.94 15.79
N CYS A 67 -37.31 6.11 15.16
CA CYS A 67 -38.46 6.98 15.37
C CYS A 67 -39.63 6.51 14.49
N PRO A 68 -40.77 6.05 15.05
CA PRO A 68 -41.85 5.45 14.28
C PRO A 68 -42.63 6.41 13.38
N ALA A 69 -42.32 7.71 13.33
CA ALA A 69 -43.20 8.69 12.70
C ALA A 69 -42.50 10.01 12.31
N ALA A 70 -41.76 10.04 11.20
CA ALA A 70 -41.62 11.25 10.37
C ALA A 70 -40.93 10.93 9.03
N PRO A 71 -41.29 11.61 7.92
CA PRO A 71 -40.51 11.56 6.68
C PRO A 71 -39.10 12.15 6.90
N LEU A 72 -38.13 11.58 6.17
CA LEU A 72 -36.67 11.78 6.31
C LEU A 72 -36.18 13.24 6.35
N SER A 73 -36.97 14.21 5.88
CA SER A 73 -36.56 15.62 5.79
C SER A 73 -36.76 16.45 7.07
N ALA A 74 -37.28 15.86 8.16
CA ALA A 74 -37.66 16.62 9.36
C ALA A 74 -37.22 16.03 10.71
N CYS A 75 -36.45 14.95 10.74
CA CYS A 75 -36.08 14.29 12.01
C CYS A 75 -34.80 14.90 12.60
N ASN A 76 -34.93 15.60 13.74
CA ASN A 76 -33.82 16.20 14.48
C ASN A 76 -33.49 15.43 15.79
N CYS A 77 -33.96 14.18 15.91
CA CYS A 77 -33.86 13.37 17.12
C CYS A 77 -32.78 12.28 16.99
N CYS A 78 -31.77 12.34 17.85
CA CYS A 78 -30.92 11.24 18.34
C CYS A 78 -30.45 10.19 17.32
N CYS A 79 -30.13 10.58 16.09
CA CYS A 79 -29.38 9.72 15.18
C CYS A 79 -27.89 9.85 15.56
N SER A 80 -27.38 8.96 16.39
CA SER A 80 -25.93 8.78 16.50
C SER A 80 -25.46 8.10 15.21
N ALA A 81 -25.07 8.89 14.22
CA ALA A 81 -24.29 8.38 13.11
C ALA A 81 -22.94 7.93 13.69
N THR A 82 -22.75 6.63 13.86
CA THR A 82 -21.40 6.06 13.98
C THR A 82 -20.87 6.00 12.55
N THR A 83 -20.27 7.11 12.10
CA THR A 83 -19.46 7.11 10.87
C THR A 83 -18.21 6.31 11.19
N ASP A 84 -18.28 5.04 10.86
CA ASP A 84 -17.23 4.07 11.10
C ASP A 84 -16.35 4.03 9.84
N GLU A 85 -15.44 4.99 9.75
CA GLU A 85 -14.71 5.33 8.52
C GLU A 85 -13.55 4.36 8.27
N GLN A 86 -13.80 3.30 7.50
CA GLN A 86 -12.75 2.52 6.83
C GLN A 86 -12.57 2.90 5.36
N ALA A 87 -13.59 3.49 4.75
CA ALA A 87 -13.52 4.10 3.43
C ALA A 87 -13.20 5.58 3.52
N PRO A 88 -12.57 6.18 2.48
CA PRO A 88 -12.34 7.62 2.44
C PRO A 88 -13.68 8.38 2.38
N VAL A 89 -13.84 9.37 3.24
CA VAL A 89 -14.98 10.32 3.19
C VAL A 89 -14.77 11.48 2.23
N ALA A 90 -13.55 11.64 1.73
CA ALA A 90 -13.15 12.62 0.74
C ALA A 90 -12.04 12.05 -0.15
N PRO A 91 -11.82 12.60 -1.36
CA PRO A 91 -10.74 12.14 -2.24
C PRO A 91 -9.38 12.13 -1.52
N ASN A 92 -8.66 11.01 -1.63
CA ASN A 92 -7.36 10.81 -1.01
C ASN A 92 -6.31 10.55 -2.09
N THR A 93 -5.30 11.42 -2.18
CA THR A 93 -4.27 11.34 -3.23
C THR A 93 -3.36 10.12 -3.10
N GLN A 94 -3.14 9.61 -1.89
CA GLN A 94 -2.34 8.39 -1.68
C GLN A 94 -3.10 7.17 -2.22
N ILE A 95 -4.40 7.08 -1.93
CA ILE A 95 -5.27 6.01 -2.44
C ILE A 95 -5.37 6.07 -3.97
N SER A 96 -5.61 7.26 -4.55
CA SER A 96 -5.70 7.38 -6.01
C SER A 96 -4.39 7.03 -6.69
N THR A 97 -3.25 7.46 -6.14
CA THR A 97 -1.91 7.09 -6.65
C THR A 97 -1.71 5.57 -6.58
N MET A 98 -2.03 4.94 -5.45
CA MET A 98 -1.96 3.48 -5.30
C MET A 98 -2.82 2.76 -6.37
N VAL A 99 -4.05 3.21 -6.62
CA VAL A 99 -4.93 2.60 -7.62
C VAL A 99 -4.36 2.75 -9.04
N GLU A 100 -3.79 3.91 -9.37
CA GLU A 100 -3.11 4.14 -10.65
C GLU A 100 -1.89 3.24 -10.84
N GLU A 101 -1.03 3.14 -9.82
CA GLU A 101 0.13 2.23 -9.81
C GLU A 101 -0.32 0.76 -9.94
N ALA A 102 -1.39 0.36 -9.25
CA ALA A 102 -1.91 -1.01 -9.28
C ALA A 102 -2.43 -1.35 -10.67
N LYS A 103 -3.15 -0.43 -11.31
CA LYS A 103 -3.66 -0.60 -12.68
C LYS A 103 -2.51 -0.75 -13.67
N TRP A 104 -1.49 0.10 -13.56
CA TRP A 104 -0.32 0.04 -14.43
C TRP A 104 0.46 -1.28 -14.25
N LEU A 105 0.84 -1.62 -13.02
CA LEU A 105 1.62 -2.84 -12.75
C LEU A 105 0.84 -4.11 -13.10
N SER A 106 -0.46 -4.16 -12.81
CA SER A 106 -1.28 -5.31 -13.19
C SER A 106 -1.34 -5.47 -14.71
N GLY A 107 -1.43 -4.36 -15.46
CA GLY A 107 -1.30 -4.37 -16.92
C GLY A 107 0.03 -4.96 -17.39
N VAL A 108 1.15 -4.51 -16.82
CA VAL A 108 2.49 -5.04 -17.13
C VAL A 108 2.59 -6.54 -16.87
N PHE A 109 2.06 -7.02 -15.74
CA PHE A 109 2.08 -8.44 -15.40
C PHE A 109 1.18 -9.27 -16.34
N CYS A 110 -0.05 -8.82 -16.59
CA CYS A 110 -0.99 -9.54 -17.45
C CYS A 110 -0.51 -9.60 -18.91
N GLU A 111 0.05 -8.52 -19.46
CA GLU A 111 0.67 -8.51 -20.80
C GLU A 111 1.79 -9.55 -20.94
N ARG A 112 2.54 -9.76 -19.86
CA ARG A 112 3.64 -10.74 -19.80
C ARG A 112 3.17 -12.13 -19.40
N LYS A 113 1.87 -12.31 -19.10
CA LYS A 113 1.29 -13.53 -18.54
C LYS A 113 1.97 -13.95 -17.24
N TRP A 114 2.41 -12.97 -16.46
CA TRP A 114 3.02 -13.19 -15.15
C TRP A 114 1.94 -13.27 -14.07
N PRO A 115 2.20 -14.03 -12.99
CA PRO A 115 1.19 -14.34 -12.00
C PRO A 115 0.85 -13.10 -11.17
N VAL A 116 -0.45 -12.84 -11.01
CA VAL A 116 -1.01 -11.82 -10.13
C VAL A 116 -1.91 -12.49 -9.10
N PHE A 117 -1.79 -12.12 -7.83
CA PHE A 117 -2.66 -12.58 -6.76
C PHE A 117 -3.32 -11.37 -6.12
N ALA A 118 -4.65 -11.33 -6.06
CA ALA A 118 -5.37 -10.25 -5.41
C ALA A 118 -6.18 -10.76 -4.23
N PHE A 119 -5.91 -10.21 -3.06
CA PHE A 119 -6.76 -10.36 -1.89
C PHE A 119 -7.90 -9.34 -1.97
N LEU A 120 -9.11 -9.82 -1.68
CA LEU A 120 -10.29 -9.00 -1.56
C LEU A 120 -10.84 -9.21 -0.16
N ASP A 121 -10.77 -8.18 0.66
CA ASP A 121 -11.44 -8.19 1.95
C ASP A 121 -12.95 -8.38 1.75
N THR A 122 -13.54 -9.31 2.49
CA THR A 122 -14.94 -9.74 2.35
C THR A 122 -15.45 -10.32 3.67
N HIS A 123 -16.33 -9.60 4.33
CA HIS A 123 -16.93 -10.01 5.60
C HIS A 123 -18.39 -10.45 5.46
N LEU A 124 -18.79 -11.37 6.34
CA LEU A 124 -20.19 -11.70 6.55
C LEU A 124 -20.77 -10.74 7.62
N PRO A 125 -22.02 -10.26 7.47
CA PRO A 125 -22.63 -9.36 8.45
C PRO A 125 -22.64 -9.87 9.90
N ASP A 126 -22.69 -11.18 10.07
CA ASP A 126 -22.78 -11.87 11.37
C ASP A 126 -21.41 -12.32 11.92
N LYS A 127 -20.31 -12.02 11.22
CA LYS A 127 -18.95 -12.37 11.63
C LYS A 127 -18.08 -11.10 11.72
N PRO A 128 -18.18 -10.33 12.82
CA PRO A 128 -17.41 -9.11 13.00
C PRO A 128 -15.92 -9.40 13.16
N GLU A 129 -15.08 -8.41 12.80
CA GLU A 129 -13.63 -8.40 13.05
C GLU A 129 -13.25 -7.22 13.96
N PRO A 130 -13.48 -7.30 15.28
CA PRO A 130 -13.10 -6.23 16.20
C PRO A 130 -11.59 -5.95 16.18
N PRO A 131 -11.15 -4.68 16.33
CA PRO A 131 -11.96 -3.51 16.67
C PRO A 131 -12.59 -2.82 15.45
N TYR A 132 -12.44 -3.37 14.24
CA TYR A 132 -12.90 -2.73 13.03
C TYR A 132 -14.43 -2.78 12.93
N PRO A 133 -15.07 -1.69 12.49
CA PRO A 133 -16.50 -1.68 12.26
C PRO A 133 -16.90 -2.52 11.03
N PRO A 134 -18.20 -2.74 10.77
CA PRO A 134 -18.63 -3.45 9.57
C PRO A 134 -18.09 -2.79 8.29
N HIS A 135 -17.41 -3.56 7.46
CA HIS A 135 -16.76 -3.12 6.23
C HIS A 135 -16.67 -4.27 5.24
N CYS A 136 -16.55 -3.94 3.95
CA CYS A 136 -16.37 -4.92 2.87
C CYS A 136 -17.39 -6.07 2.96
N ILE A 137 -18.64 -5.73 3.30
CA ILE A 137 -19.67 -6.72 3.58
C ILE A 137 -20.12 -7.38 2.27
N VAL A 138 -20.18 -8.70 2.25
CA VAL A 138 -20.61 -9.43 1.04
C VAL A 138 -22.00 -8.97 0.57
N GLY A 139 -22.12 -8.72 -0.73
CA GLY A 139 -23.35 -8.29 -1.39
C GLY A 139 -23.58 -6.78 -1.39
N THR A 140 -22.76 -5.96 -0.72
CA THR A 140 -22.91 -4.49 -0.75
C THR A 140 -22.21 -3.86 -1.95
N GLY A 141 -21.25 -4.56 -2.56
CA GLY A 141 -20.37 -4.05 -3.60
C GLY A 141 -19.06 -3.48 -3.06
N GLU A 142 -18.96 -3.25 -1.76
CA GLU A 142 -17.75 -2.78 -1.07
C GLU A 142 -16.61 -3.80 -1.18
N GLU A 143 -16.95 -5.09 -1.15
CA GLU A 143 -16.04 -6.22 -1.22
C GLU A 143 -15.45 -6.45 -2.61
N ASN A 144 -15.92 -5.73 -3.62
CA ASN A 144 -15.47 -5.87 -5.00
C ASN A 144 -14.28 -4.96 -5.29
N LEU A 145 -13.46 -5.35 -6.28
CA LEU A 145 -12.38 -4.50 -6.79
C LEU A 145 -12.93 -3.13 -7.19
N VAL A 146 -12.09 -2.10 -7.01
CA VAL A 146 -12.36 -0.77 -7.56
C VAL A 146 -12.58 -0.83 -9.08
N PRO A 147 -13.41 0.06 -9.66
CA PRO A 147 -13.74 0.02 -11.09
C PRO A 147 -12.53 -0.08 -12.03
N GLU A 148 -11.42 0.58 -11.66
CA GLU A 148 -10.16 0.60 -12.41
C GLU A 148 -9.48 -0.77 -12.53
N LEU A 149 -9.80 -1.70 -11.62
CA LEU A 149 -9.20 -3.03 -11.51
C LEU A 149 -10.20 -4.17 -11.76
N GLN A 150 -11.50 -3.89 -11.93
CA GLN A 150 -12.53 -4.93 -12.17
C GLN A 150 -12.26 -5.83 -13.38
N TRP A 151 -11.51 -5.34 -14.38
CA TRP A 151 -11.13 -6.15 -15.54
C TRP A 151 -10.26 -7.36 -15.17
N LEU A 152 -9.54 -7.31 -14.04
CA LEU A 152 -8.72 -8.41 -13.52
C LEU A 152 -9.54 -9.67 -13.18
N GLU A 153 -10.85 -9.53 -12.92
CA GLU A 153 -11.73 -10.67 -12.65
C GLU A 153 -11.84 -11.66 -13.83
N LYS A 154 -11.49 -11.19 -15.04
CA LYS A 154 -11.57 -11.98 -16.28
C LYS A 154 -10.18 -12.39 -16.79
N GLU A 155 -9.12 -11.98 -16.12
CA GLU A 155 -7.75 -12.23 -16.57
C GLU A 155 -7.25 -13.62 -16.12
N PRO A 156 -6.83 -14.50 -17.05
CA PRO A 156 -6.42 -15.86 -16.71
C PRO A 156 -5.18 -15.96 -15.80
N SER A 157 -4.31 -14.95 -15.83
CA SER A 157 -3.10 -14.89 -14.99
C SER A 157 -3.35 -14.34 -13.59
N VAL A 158 -4.59 -13.96 -13.27
CA VAL A 158 -4.98 -13.40 -11.98
C VAL A 158 -5.68 -14.46 -11.14
N THR A 159 -5.21 -14.62 -9.90
CA THR A 159 -5.91 -15.39 -8.86
C THR A 159 -6.54 -14.44 -7.86
N LEU A 160 -7.87 -14.49 -7.72
CA LEU A 160 -8.60 -13.71 -6.72
C LEU A 160 -8.87 -14.55 -5.47
N ARG A 161 -8.60 -13.98 -4.30
CA ARG A 161 -8.91 -14.59 -3.01
C ARG A 161 -9.70 -13.65 -2.13
N ARG A 162 -10.97 -13.97 -1.94
CA ARG A 162 -11.78 -13.35 -0.89
C ARG A 162 -11.34 -13.85 0.48
N LYS A 163 -11.09 -12.93 1.42
CA LYS A 163 -10.68 -13.21 2.80
C LYS A 163 -11.59 -12.46 3.77
N GLY A 164 -11.94 -13.08 4.90
CA GLY A 164 -12.75 -12.45 5.95
C GLY A 164 -11.93 -12.10 7.19
N CYS A 165 -10.67 -11.71 6.98
CA CYS A 165 -9.76 -11.22 8.01
C CYS A 165 -8.63 -10.38 7.39
N ILE A 166 -7.94 -9.58 8.21
CA ILE A 166 -6.84 -8.72 7.77
C ILE A 166 -5.66 -9.47 7.10
N ASP A 167 -5.30 -10.66 7.59
CA ASP A 167 -4.11 -11.38 7.12
C ASP A 167 -4.38 -12.24 5.87
N GLY A 168 -3.65 -11.98 4.78
CA GLY A 168 -3.81 -12.68 3.50
C GLY A 168 -3.37 -14.16 3.52
N ILE A 169 -2.41 -14.54 4.36
CA ILE A 169 -2.00 -15.95 4.52
C ILE A 169 -3.06 -16.71 5.29
N ILE A 170 -3.52 -16.19 6.42
CA ILE A 170 -4.57 -16.82 7.24
C ILE A 170 -5.87 -16.90 6.44
N GLY A 171 -6.23 -15.81 5.74
CA GLY A 171 -7.39 -15.75 4.85
C GLY A 171 -7.32 -16.70 3.65
N SER A 172 -6.15 -17.28 3.35
CA SER A 172 -5.95 -18.25 2.26
C SER A 172 -6.00 -19.71 2.69
N ILE A 173 -6.17 -19.99 3.99
CA ILE A 173 -6.32 -21.35 4.50
C ILE A 173 -7.68 -21.92 4.03
N LYS A 174 -7.64 -23.10 3.43
CA LYS A 174 -8.80 -23.90 3.03
C LYS A 174 -9.24 -24.82 4.17
N GLU A 175 -10.45 -25.36 4.08
CA GLU A 175 -10.99 -26.29 5.09
C GLU A 175 -10.14 -27.56 5.28
N ASP A 176 -9.43 -27.99 4.23
CA ASP A 176 -8.51 -29.13 4.26
C ASP A 176 -7.12 -28.81 4.86
N GLY A 177 -6.91 -27.57 5.31
CA GLY A 177 -5.65 -27.07 5.87
C GLY A 177 -4.60 -26.65 4.84
N SER A 178 -4.86 -26.83 3.53
CA SER A 178 -3.99 -26.29 2.48
C SER A 178 -4.15 -24.78 2.34
N ASN A 179 -3.21 -24.11 1.67
CA ASN A 179 -3.19 -22.66 1.56
C ASN A 179 -3.05 -22.20 0.11
N ILE A 180 -4.08 -21.52 -0.42
CA ILE A 180 -4.13 -21.13 -1.85
C ILE A 180 -2.96 -20.23 -2.24
N PHE A 181 -2.57 -19.30 -1.38
CA PHE A 181 -1.45 -18.39 -1.67
C PHE A 181 -0.12 -19.16 -1.73
N MET A 182 0.10 -20.09 -0.78
CA MET A 182 1.33 -20.90 -0.78
C MET A 182 1.37 -21.84 -2.00
N ASP A 183 0.23 -22.44 -2.34
CA ASP A 183 0.08 -23.26 -3.55
C ASP A 183 0.38 -22.43 -4.81
N TRP A 184 -0.09 -21.18 -4.87
CA TRP A 184 0.17 -20.25 -5.98
C TRP A 184 1.64 -19.86 -6.10
N VAL A 185 2.33 -19.56 -4.98
CA VAL A 185 3.77 -19.29 -4.96
C VAL A 185 4.54 -20.48 -5.55
N LYS A 186 4.23 -21.69 -5.08
CA LYS A 186 4.88 -22.91 -5.52
C LYS A 186 4.60 -23.23 -7.00
N ALA A 187 3.34 -23.19 -7.41
CA ALA A 187 2.93 -23.54 -8.77
C ALA A 187 3.55 -22.64 -9.85
N ASN A 188 3.86 -21.38 -9.50
CA ASN A 188 4.48 -20.42 -10.39
C ASN A 188 6.00 -20.26 -10.17
N GLU A 189 6.60 -21.09 -9.30
CA GLU A 189 8.02 -21.02 -8.92
C GLU A 189 8.46 -19.60 -8.52
N ILE A 190 7.59 -18.88 -7.80
CA ILE A 190 7.79 -17.46 -7.47
C ILE A 190 8.88 -17.35 -6.41
N LYS A 191 9.92 -16.59 -6.75
CA LYS A 191 11.05 -16.29 -5.86
C LYS A 191 10.96 -14.91 -5.24
N VAL A 192 10.27 -13.98 -5.89
CA VAL A 192 10.07 -12.62 -5.41
C VAL A 192 8.59 -12.27 -5.49
N ILE A 193 7.99 -11.81 -4.39
CA ILE A 193 6.68 -11.17 -4.45
C ILE A 193 6.84 -9.66 -4.36
N LEU A 194 6.17 -8.94 -5.26
CA LEU A 194 6.01 -7.49 -5.21
C LEU A 194 4.62 -7.19 -4.63
N VAL A 195 4.58 -6.63 -3.43
CA VAL A 195 3.36 -6.42 -2.65
C VAL A 195 2.97 -4.95 -2.69
N MET A 196 1.69 -4.70 -2.93
CA MET A 196 1.10 -3.36 -2.93
C MET A 196 -0.37 -3.42 -2.51
N GLY A 197 -0.94 -2.31 -2.00
CA GLY A 197 -2.34 -2.27 -1.56
C GLY A 197 -2.60 -1.47 -0.28
N ILE A 198 -3.70 -1.78 0.38
CA ILE A 198 -4.25 -1.02 1.52
C ILE A 198 -4.75 -1.99 2.61
N CYS A 199 -4.66 -1.68 3.89
CA CYS A 199 -3.88 -0.59 4.49
C CYS A 199 -2.42 -0.99 4.68
N THR A 200 -1.52 -0.03 4.47
CA THR A 200 -0.05 -0.23 4.56
C THR A 200 0.36 -0.84 5.90
N ASP A 201 -0.27 -0.40 6.97
CA ASP A 201 0.04 -0.74 8.36
C ASP A 201 -0.95 -1.74 8.99
N ILE A 202 -1.90 -2.27 8.20
CA ILE A 202 -2.86 -3.30 8.63
C ILE A 202 -2.73 -4.50 7.70
N CYS A 203 -3.59 -4.64 6.67
CA CYS A 203 -3.64 -5.83 5.83
C CYS A 203 -2.33 -6.10 5.08
N VAL A 204 -1.68 -5.05 4.54
CA VAL A 204 -0.39 -5.18 3.87
C VAL A 204 0.69 -5.62 4.87
N LEU A 205 0.74 -4.98 6.05
CA LEU A 205 1.74 -5.28 7.07
C LEU A 205 1.59 -6.71 7.60
N ASP A 206 0.37 -7.12 7.97
CA ASP A 206 0.10 -8.45 8.51
C ASP A 206 0.44 -9.53 7.49
N PHE A 207 -0.05 -9.38 6.25
CA PHE A 207 0.30 -10.29 5.17
C PHE A 207 1.81 -10.41 4.96
N VAL A 208 2.53 -9.29 4.93
CA VAL A 208 4.00 -9.27 4.75
C VAL A 208 4.70 -9.95 5.93
N CYS A 209 4.32 -9.63 7.17
CA CYS A 209 4.92 -10.20 8.38
C CYS A 209 4.69 -11.71 8.44
N THR A 210 3.46 -12.17 8.21
CA THR A 210 3.12 -13.58 8.22
C THR A 210 3.77 -14.34 7.07
N THR A 211 3.86 -13.75 5.87
CA THR A 211 4.57 -14.34 4.74
C THR A 211 6.05 -14.53 5.05
N LEU A 212 6.71 -13.51 5.61
CA LEU A 212 8.12 -13.60 6.02
C LEU A 212 8.34 -14.66 7.11
N ALA A 213 7.45 -14.72 8.09
CA ALA A 213 7.49 -15.75 9.13
C ALA A 213 7.31 -17.17 8.55
N ALA A 214 6.31 -17.36 7.69
CA ALA A 214 6.05 -18.61 6.98
C ALA A 214 7.24 -19.03 6.10
N ARG A 215 7.88 -18.08 5.41
CA ARG A 215 9.09 -18.32 4.62
C ARG A 215 10.24 -18.84 5.48
N ASN A 216 10.45 -18.25 6.65
CA ASN A 216 11.54 -18.62 7.55
C ASN A 216 11.43 -20.05 8.09
N VAL A 217 10.22 -20.62 8.12
CA VAL A 217 9.97 -22.02 8.51
C VAL A 217 9.72 -22.94 7.32
N GLY A 218 9.97 -22.47 6.09
CA GLY A 218 9.89 -23.28 4.87
C GLY A 218 8.48 -23.60 4.40
N MET A 219 7.46 -22.81 4.78
CA MET A 219 6.06 -23.04 4.37
C MET A 219 5.73 -22.46 2.98
N VAL A 220 6.51 -21.51 2.47
CA VAL A 220 6.30 -20.86 1.15
C VAL A 220 7.49 -21.04 0.19
N PRO A 221 8.01 -22.25 -0.06
CA PRO A 221 9.05 -22.44 -1.07
C PRO A 221 8.49 -22.18 -2.49
N PRO A 222 9.28 -21.63 -3.43
CA PRO A 222 10.70 -21.28 -3.33
C PRO A 222 10.96 -19.80 -2.98
N LEU A 223 10.04 -19.14 -2.27
CA LEU A 223 10.09 -17.69 -2.05
C LEU A 223 11.39 -17.26 -1.35
N GLU A 224 12.12 -16.33 -1.97
CA GLU A 224 13.37 -15.75 -1.47
C GLU A 224 13.11 -14.35 -0.88
N ASP A 225 12.41 -13.49 -1.62
CA ASP A 225 12.24 -12.07 -1.27
C ASP A 225 10.77 -11.64 -1.21
N VAL A 226 10.46 -10.80 -0.21
CA VAL A 226 9.21 -10.03 -0.13
C VAL A 226 9.57 -8.56 -0.32
N VAL A 227 9.04 -7.95 -1.38
CA VAL A 227 9.28 -6.54 -1.74
C VAL A 227 7.99 -5.77 -1.55
N VAL A 228 8.00 -4.69 -0.78
CA VAL A 228 6.84 -3.81 -0.59
C VAL A 228 7.04 -2.54 -1.39
N TYR A 229 6.10 -2.25 -2.30
CA TYR A 229 6.12 -1.07 -3.13
C TYR A 229 5.43 0.10 -2.42
N SER A 230 6.21 0.94 -1.76
CA SER A 230 5.70 2.03 -0.91
C SER A 230 4.77 3.00 -1.62
N ARG A 231 5.13 3.47 -2.83
CA ARG A 231 4.27 4.34 -3.65
C ARG A 231 3.00 3.64 -4.14
N GLY A 232 3.03 2.31 -4.19
CA GLY A 232 1.89 1.44 -4.46
C GLY A 232 1.08 1.06 -3.22
N CYS A 233 1.36 1.63 -2.05
CA CYS A 233 0.62 1.36 -0.83
C CYS A 233 -0.06 2.62 -0.31
N ALA A 234 -1.22 2.46 0.32
CA ALA A 234 -1.93 3.55 0.97
C ALA A 234 -2.48 3.14 2.33
N THR A 235 -2.92 4.13 3.11
CA THR A 235 -3.69 3.91 4.34
C THR A 235 -4.77 4.97 4.49
N TYR A 236 -5.81 4.70 5.28
CA TYR A 236 -6.89 5.66 5.51
C TYR A 236 -6.49 6.71 6.57
N ASP A 237 -7.20 7.83 6.56
CA ASP A 237 -7.00 8.92 7.51
C ASP A 237 -8.22 9.04 8.42
N LEU A 238 -8.06 8.67 9.69
CA LEU A 238 -9.00 8.96 10.76
C LEU A 238 -8.31 9.88 11.78
N PRO A 239 -8.37 11.21 11.59
CA PRO A 239 -7.68 12.16 12.46
C PRO A 239 -8.11 12.04 13.92
N VAL A 240 -7.20 12.34 14.86
CA VAL A 240 -7.45 12.26 16.32
C VAL A 240 -8.69 13.03 16.75
N GLN A 241 -8.92 14.20 16.15
CA GLN A 241 -10.05 15.07 16.46
C GLN A 241 -11.38 14.44 16.02
N VAL A 242 -11.37 13.66 14.93
CA VAL A 242 -12.55 12.94 14.44
C VAL A 242 -12.77 11.70 15.28
N ALA A 243 -11.73 10.88 15.48
CA ALA A 243 -11.77 9.67 16.30
C ALA A 243 -12.25 9.94 17.73
N GLY A 244 -11.82 11.05 18.35
CA GLY A 244 -12.24 11.43 19.70
C GLY A 244 -13.74 11.69 19.86
N ASN A 245 -14.46 11.90 18.75
CA ASN A 245 -15.91 12.07 18.75
C ASN A 245 -16.67 10.76 18.44
N ILE A 246 -15.96 9.68 18.09
CA ILE A 246 -16.55 8.38 17.75
C ILE A 246 -16.25 7.40 18.88
N LYS A 247 -17.30 6.93 19.57
CA LYS A 247 -17.14 6.05 20.72
C LYS A 247 -16.51 4.72 20.32
N GLY A 248 -15.31 4.44 20.83
CA GLY A 248 -14.59 3.20 20.58
C GLY A 248 -13.67 3.22 19.36
N ALA A 249 -13.68 4.30 18.57
CA ALA A 249 -12.75 4.47 17.47
C ALA A 249 -11.33 4.75 17.98
N LEU A 250 -10.35 4.17 17.30
CA LEU A 250 -8.94 4.50 17.47
C LEU A 250 -8.54 5.50 16.38
N ALA A 251 -7.83 6.55 16.76
CA ALA A 251 -7.29 7.48 15.78
C ALA A 251 -6.34 6.72 14.84
N HIS A 252 -6.52 6.94 13.54
CA HIS A 252 -5.71 6.36 12.49
C HIS A 252 -5.16 7.48 11.58
N PRO A 253 -4.34 8.41 12.12
CA PRO A 253 -3.93 9.57 11.37
C PRO A 253 -2.98 9.16 10.24
N GLN A 254 -3.40 9.41 9.00
CA GLN A 254 -2.47 9.54 7.89
C GLN A 254 -1.60 10.76 8.14
N ILE A 255 -2.13 11.85 8.73
CA ILE A 255 -1.35 13.04 9.09
C ILE A 255 -1.23 13.14 10.61
N CYS A 256 -0.01 13.03 11.14
CA CYS A 256 0.22 13.35 12.54
C CYS A 256 0.56 14.83 12.64
N LEU A 257 -0.41 15.70 12.91
CA LEU A 257 -0.11 17.06 13.34
C LEU A 257 0.47 16.99 14.74
N ALA A 258 1.81 16.99 14.85
CA ALA A 258 2.45 17.35 16.09
C ALA A 258 1.94 18.75 16.46
N SER A 259 0.99 18.82 17.41
CA SER A 259 0.90 20.02 18.23
C SER A 259 2.24 20.10 18.92
N LEU A 260 3.15 20.88 18.34
CA LEU A 260 4.25 21.48 19.08
C LEU A 260 3.58 22.26 20.21
N ALA A 261 3.35 21.58 21.32
CA ALA A 261 3.24 22.22 22.61
C ALA A 261 4.63 22.80 22.88
N ILE A 262 4.95 23.90 22.19
CA ILE A 262 6.01 24.81 22.60
C ILE A 262 5.64 25.15 24.03
N GLY A 263 6.45 24.64 24.96
CA GLY A 263 6.12 24.64 26.38
C GLY A 263 5.60 26.01 26.81
N ARG A 264 4.48 26.01 27.53
CA ARG A 264 4.13 27.13 28.40
C ARG A 264 5.28 27.32 29.39
N ARG A 265 6.28 28.13 29.02
CA ARG A 265 7.04 28.85 30.03
C ARG A 265 6.08 29.88 30.61
N GLN A 266 5.70 29.70 31.86
CA GLN A 266 5.19 30.80 32.66
C GLN A 266 6.23 31.92 32.62
N GLY A 267 5.84 33.08 32.09
CA GLY A 267 6.72 34.24 31.97
C GLY A 267 6.18 35.17 30.91
N GLY A 268 5.46 36.21 31.33
CA GLY A 268 4.81 37.16 30.43
C GLY A 268 5.80 37.89 29.54
N ALA A 269 5.56 37.85 28.23
CA ALA A 269 5.88 38.92 27.29
C ALA A 269 5.01 38.72 26.04
N HIS A 270 4.44 39.82 25.57
CA HIS A 270 3.55 39.93 24.42
C HIS A 270 4.19 39.34 23.15
N MET A 271 3.49 38.43 22.44
CA MET A 271 3.88 37.91 21.13
C MET A 271 3.20 38.72 20.01
N PRO A 272 3.90 39.07 18.92
CA PRO A 272 3.27 39.66 17.74
C PRO A 272 2.52 38.59 16.93
N THR A 273 1.31 38.94 16.51
CA THR A 273 0.45 38.15 15.64
C THR A 273 0.93 38.24 14.19
N ASN A 274 1.92 37.45 13.78
CA ASN A 274 2.12 37.05 12.38
C ASN A 274 3.28 36.06 12.24
N GLY A 275 2.95 34.79 12.06
CA GLY A 275 3.92 33.77 11.70
C GLY A 275 3.21 32.69 10.89
N LYS A 276 3.24 32.81 9.56
CA LYS A 276 2.83 31.74 8.65
C LYS A 276 3.81 30.58 8.84
N ALA A 277 3.33 29.43 9.29
CA ALA A 277 4.08 28.18 9.16
C ALA A 277 4.47 28.00 7.68
N GLY A 278 5.73 27.68 7.42
CA GLY A 278 6.24 27.56 6.06
C GLY A 278 5.54 26.43 5.32
N ARG A 279 5.27 26.62 4.01
CA ARG A 279 4.67 25.61 3.11
C ARG A 279 5.40 24.26 3.17
N GLY A 280 6.69 24.25 3.49
CA GLY A 280 7.49 23.05 3.73
C GLY A 280 7.07 22.31 4.99
N GLU A 281 7.00 22.95 6.16
CA GLU A 281 6.62 22.32 7.45
C GLU A 281 5.24 21.65 7.41
N GLN A 282 4.28 22.20 6.67
CA GLN A 282 2.96 21.59 6.49
C GLN A 282 2.97 20.38 5.54
N GLN A 283 3.95 20.28 4.64
CA GLN A 283 4.16 19.09 3.81
C GLN A 283 4.87 17.97 4.59
N TYR A 284 5.70 18.33 5.57
CA TYR A 284 6.52 17.42 6.38
C TYR A 284 5.75 16.55 7.40
N LEU A 285 4.42 16.68 7.58
CA LEU A 285 3.66 15.90 8.60
C LEU A 285 2.79 14.78 8.01
N LYS A 286 2.91 14.52 6.70
CA LYS A 286 2.13 13.49 6.00
C LYS A 286 2.69 12.08 6.27
N GLU A 287 1.77 11.14 6.45
CA GLU A 287 1.90 9.68 6.35
C GLU A 287 2.55 8.94 7.54
N LEU A 288 2.16 9.26 8.78
CA LEU A 288 2.71 8.60 9.99
C LEU A 288 2.56 7.06 9.93
N LEU A 289 1.32 6.59 9.86
CA LEU A 289 1.03 5.15 9.96
C LEU A 289 1.52 4.37 8.74
N HIS A 290 1.43 4.97 7.55
CA HIS A 290 2.05 4.43 6.34
C HIS A 290 3.57 4.20 6.51
N HIS A 291 4.31 5.20 7.02
CA HIS A 291 5.75 5.05 7.27
C HIS A 291 6.05 4.02 8.36
N ILE A 292 5.26 3.98 9.43
CA ILE A 292 5.41 2.98 10.50
C ILE A 292 5.21 1.57 9.94
N GLY A 293 4.17 1.35 9.13
CA GLY A 293 3.92 0.06 8.47
C GLY A 293 5.12 -0.38 7.63
N LEU A 294 5.63 0.50 6.77
CA LEU A 294 6.82 0.22 5.95
C LEU A 294 8.08 -0.03 6.80
N TYR A 295 8.28 0.73 7.86
CA TYR A 295 9.40 0.55 8.78
C TYR A 295 9.36 -0.80 9.49
N ILE A 296 8.18 -1.21 10.00
CA ILE A 296 8.01 -2.52 10.63
C ILE A 296 8.25 -3.62 9.60
N ALA A 297 7.67 -3.52 8.40
CA ALA A 297 7.90 -4.49 7.32
C ALA A 297 9.40 -4.63 6.99
N LYS A 298 10.14 -3.52 6.85
CA LYS A 298 11.61 -3.52 6.67
C LYS A 298 12.31 -4.23 7.84
N GLY A 299 11.93 -3.91 9.08
CA GLY A 299 12.48 -4.52 10.29
C GLY A 299 12.23 -6.03 10.40
N ARG A 300 11.20 -6.57 9.71
CA ARG A 300 10.94 -8.02 9.60
C ARG A 300 11.69 -8.69 8.45
N GLY A 301 12.37 -7.92 7.59
CA GLY A 301 13.15 -8.43 6.47
C GLY A 301 12.50 -8.25 5.09
N ALA A 302 11.45 -7.43 4.97
CA ALA A 302 10.96 -7.01 3.67
C ALA A 302 11.92 -5.99 3.03
N LYS A 303 12.02 -6.02 1.70
CA LYS A 303 12.69 -4.96 0.94
C LYS A 303 11.66 -3.87 0.63
N ILE A 304 11.96 -2.62 0.97
CA ILE A 304 11.07 -1.49 0.65
C ILE A 304 11.60 -0.78 -0.59
N VAL A 305 10.73 -0.58 -1.59
CA VAL A 305 11.04 0.12 -2.84
C VAL A 305 10.05 1.27 -3.04
N HIS A 306 10.54 2.39 -3.56
CA HIS A 306 9.71 3.57 -3.83
C HIS A 306 9.40 3.76 -5.32
N GLU A 307 10.21 3.18 -6.19
CA GLU A 307 9.97 3.19 -7.62
C GLU A 307 10.00 1.77 -8.18
N VAL A 308 9.11 1.49 -9.13
CA VAL A 308 9.16 0.29 -9.95
C VAL A 308 9.33 0.74 -11.39
N VAL A 309 10.27 0.12 -12.12
CA VAL A 309 10.52 0.44 -13.52
C VAL A 309 10.62 -0.84 -14.35
N THR A 310 10.24 -0.77 -15.62
CA THR A 310 10.48 -1.87 -16.57
C THR A 310 11.79 -1.64 -17.32
N SER A 311 12.47 -2.70 -17.75
CA SER A 311 13.75 -2.60 -18.49
C SER A 311 13.67 -1.71 -19.74
N ARG A 312 12.53 -1.68 -20.44
CA ARG A 312 12.31 -0.78 -21.59
C ARG A 312 12.35 0.70 -21.17
N LEU A 313 11.78 1.04 -20.03
CA LEU A 313 11.76 2.40 -19.51
C LEU A 313 13.11 2.79 -18.90
N ALA A 314 13.77 1.87 -18.18
CA ALA A 314 15.09 2.08 -17.60
C ALA A 314 16.16 2.43 -18.65
N PHE A 315 16.08 1.83 -19.84
CA PHE A 315 16.94 2.17 -20.98
C PHE A 315 16.66 3.57 -21.53
N SER A 316 15.38 3.97 -21.64
CA SER A 316 14.99 5.30 -22.13
C SER A 316 15.30 6.45 -21.16
N LEU A 317 15.36 6.17 -19.84
CA LEU A 317 15.66 7.13 -18.79
C LEU A 317 17.17 7.27 -18.48
N GLY A 318 18.04 6.60 -19.25
CA GLY A 318 19.50 6.71 -19.04
C GLY A 318 20.01 6.03 -17.76
N LEU A 319 19.21 5.18 -17.11
CA LEU A 319 19.61 4.39 -15.93
C LEU A 319 20.52 3.20 -16.29
N SER A 320 21.21 3.27 -17.43
CA SER A 320 22.03 2.20 -18.03
C SER A 320 23.24 1.80 -17.18
N HIS A 321 23.69 2.65 -16.25
CA HIS A 321 24.86 2.36 -15.40
C HIS A 321 24.61 1.26 -14.34
N ARG A 322 23.38 0.76 -14.20
CA ARG A 322 23.04 -0.38 -13.30
C ARG A 322 22.67 -1.67 -14.03
N LEU A 323 22.75 -1.70 -15.35
CA LEU A 323 22.53 -2.91 -16.15
C LEU A 323 23.89 -3.42 -16.62
N GLU A 324 24.53 -4.28 -15.84
CA GLU A 324 25.66 -5.06 -16.33
C GLU A 324 25.15 -6.00 -17.45
N SER A 325 25.44 -5.60 -18.69
CA SER A 325 25.61 -6.43 -19.88
C SER A 325 24.67 -7.64 -20.03
N VAL A 326 23.45 -7.42 -20.52
CA VAL A 326 22.74 -8.44 -21.30
C VAL A 326 23.01 -8.16 -22.78
N VAL A 327 23.95 -8.91 -23.32
CA VAL A 327 24.19 -9.00 -24.76
C VAL A 327 22.94 -9.61 -25.39
N VAL A 328 22.14 -8.80 -26.07
CA VAL A 328 21.07 -9.29 -26.94
C VAL A 328 21.73 -9.88 -28.18
N ILE A 329 21.95 -11.20 -28.19
CA ILE A 329 22.17 -11.94 -29.45
C ILE A 329 20.79 -12.18 -30.06
N SER A 330 20.33 -11.21 -30.86
CA SER A 330 19.21 -11.40 -31.77
C SER A 330 19.74 -11.93 -33.10
N SER A 331 19.61 -13.24 -33.34
CA SER A 331 19.82 -13.84 -34.65
C SER A 331 18.72 -13.42 -35.62
N ASN A 332 18.97 -12.37 -36.41
CA ASN A 332 18.80 -12.33 -37.87
C ASN A 332 18.96 -10.89 -38.43
N THR A 333 20.06 -10.70 -39.17
CA THR A 333 20.25 -9.80 -40.33
C THR A 333 19.76 -8.34 -40.25
N PHE A 334 20.66 -7.41 -39.95
CA PHE A 334 21.28 -6.50 -40.94
C PHE A 334 22.38 -5.66 -40.28
N SER A 335 23.51 -5.53 -40.98
CA SER A 335 24.73 -4.86 -40.58
C SER A 335 24.57 -3.34 -40.48
N VAL A 336 25.09 -2.73 -39.42
CA VAL A 336 25.88 -1.48 -39.48
C VAL A 336 26.97 -1.55 -38.41
N LEU A 337 28.22 -1.63 -38.87
CA LEU A 337 29.42 -1.40 -38.06
C LEU A 337 29.49 0.08 -37.66
N TYR A 338 29.79 0.36 -36.40
CA TYR A 338 30.69 1.46 -36.04
C TYR A 338 31.70 0.99 -35.00
N THR A 339 32.88 0.65 -35.48
CA THR A 339 34.13 0.62 -34.71
C THR A 339 34.66 2.05 -34.58
N LEU A 340 34.73 2.55 -33.34
CA LEU A 340 35.72 3.52 -32.85
C LEU A 340 35.98 3.05 -31.41
N GLY A 341 37.10 2.44 -31.03
CA GLY A 341 38.47 2.91 -31.26
C GLY A 341 38.93 3.70 -30.02
N TYR A 342 39.60 3.00 -29.09
CA TYR A 342 40.60 3.43 -28.06
C TYR A 342 40.79 4.95 -27.82
N ALA A 343 40.95 5.46 -26.59
CA ALA A 343 42.01 5.11 -25.62
C ALA A 343 41.80 5.86 -24.28
N PRO A 344 42.45 5.43 -23.18
CA PRO A 344 42.36 6.06 -21.86
C PRO A 344 43.30 7.26 -21.71
N GLY A 345 42.91 8.20 -20.85
CA GLY A 345 43.73 9.30 -20.31
C GLY A 345 43.22 9.65 -18.93
#